data_AF-A0A821S1A4-F1
#
_entry.id   AF-A0A821S1A4-F1
#
_cell.length_a   1.000
_cell.length_b   1.000
_cell.length_c   1.000
_cell.angle_alpha   90.00
_cell.angle_beta   90.00
_cell.angle_gamma   90.00
#
_symmetry.space_group_name_H-M   'P 1'
#
loop_
_entity.id
_entity.type
_entity.pdbx_description
1 polymer ?
#
loop_
_entity_poly.entity_id
_entity_poly.type
_entity_poly.pdbx_seq_one_letter_code
_entity_poly.pdbx_strand_id
1 'polypeptide(L)'
;MSQEGEEMSEKTNFWQRFRTKQQDKTPTQVFRYTTVSELFYIMLGTIASIIFGVCLPLGLIIFGDLVDSFIDRASHLCSFNFTSLTQHYCPSNITLTSTNFYTAISQCNVTKSNFTFILYDLKGRTNEQVIILVIIGCVNLISGYIRVILLEISAEKQTRTIRQTLFQSILKKDVVFFDTYKV
;
A
#
# COMPACT_ATOMS: atom_id res chain seq x y z
N MET A 1 -42.25 32.51 30.07
CA MET A 1 -42.87 31.67 29.04
C MET A 1 -42.72 32.23 27.63
N SER A 2 -43.05 33.51 27.35
CA SER A 2 -42.96 34.06 25.99
C SER A 2 -41.53 34.40 25.52
N GLN A 3 -40.63 34.83 26.41
CA GLN A 3 -39.24 35.21 26.03
C GLN A 3 -38.33 34.00 25.73
N GLU A 4 -38.48 32.88 26.46
CA GLU A 4 -37.73 31.64 26.17
C GLU A 4 -38.14 31.00 24.83
N GLY A 5 -39.39 31.20 24.39
CA GLY A 5 -39.87 30.74 23.09
C GLY A 5 -39.25 31.48 21.91
N GLU A 6 -39.02 32.79 22.05
CA GLU A 6 -38.31 33.59 21.04
C GLU A 6 -36.82 33.25 20.98
N GLU A 7 -36.15 33.09 22.12
CA GLU A 7 -34.72 32.77 22.17
C GLU A 7 -34.42 31.37 21.62
N MET A 8 -35.31 30.40 21.87
CA MET A 8 -35.22 29.06 21.30
C MET A 8 -35.44 29.08 19.78
N SER A 9 -36.44 29.84 19.31
CA SER A 9 -36.72 30.04 17.88
C SER A 9 -35.53 30.67 17.16
N GLU A 10 -34.91 31.69 17.74
CA GLU A 10 -33.74 32.37 17.20
C GLU A 10 -32.52 31.45 17.10
N LYS A 11 -32.25 30.62 18.12
CA LYS A 11 -31.18 29.61 18.08
C LYS A 11 -31.43 28.57 16.98
N THR A 12 -32.65 28.07 16.81
CA THR A 12 -32.97 27.13 15.71
C THR A 12 -32.78 27.77 14.34
N ASN A 13 -33.25 29.01 14.16
CA ASN A 13 -33.10 29.77 12.92
C ASN A 13 -31.62 30.05 12.61
N PHE A 14 -30.82 30.34 13.65
CA PHE A 14 -29.37 30.52 13.55
C PHE A 14 -28.68 29.23 13.08
N TRP A 15 -28.95 28.08 13.71
CA TRP A 15 -28.37 26.80 13.30
C TRP A 15 -28.84 26.35 11.90
N GLN A 16 -30.07 26.69 11.49
CA GLN A 16 -30.53 26.49 10.11
C GLN A 16 -29.77 27.39 9.12
N ARG A 17 -29.47 28.63 9.48
CA ARG A 17 -28.69 29.58 8.67
C ARG A 17 -27.21 29.18 8.57
N PHE A 18 -26.65 28.59 9.64
CA PHE A 18 -25.31 28.00 9.64
C PHE A 18 -25.25 26.74 8.78
N ARG A 19 -26.24 25.83 8.89
CA ARG A 19 -26.32 24.62 8.05
C ARG A 19 -26.49 24.92 6.56
N THR A 20 -27.25 25.95 6.19
CA THR A 20 -27.40 26.38 4.79
C THR A 20 -26.18 27.13 4.23
N LYS A 21 -25.31 27.70 5.08
CA LYS A 21 -24.00 28.21 4.64
C LYS A 21 -22.92 27.12 4.51
N GLN A 22 -23.10 26.01 5.22
CA GLN A 22 -22.31 24.78 5.10
C GLN A 22 -22.72 23.94 3.87
N GLN A 23 -23.66 24.43 3.03
CA GLN A 23 -24.07 23.76 1.80
C GLN A 23 -22.85 23.32 0.99
N ASP A 24 -22.74 22.01 0.78
CA ASP A 24 -21.60 21.38 0.14
C ASP A 24 -21.37 21.99 -1.24
N LYS A 25 -20.24 22.68 -1.39
CA LYS A 25 -19.80 23.14 -2.70
C LYS A 25 -19.54 21.91 -3.55
N THR A 26 -20.05 21.90 -4.78
CA THR A 26 -19.76 20.82 -5.73
C THR A 26 -18.24 20.61 -5.80
N PRO A 27 -17.73 19.36 -5.82
CA PRO A 27 -16.29 19.08 -5.76
C PRO A 27 -15.48 19.84 -6.82
N THR A 28 -16.06 20.07 -8.00
CA THR A 28 -15.47 20.84 -9.10
C THR A 28 -15.31 22.33 -8.81
N GLN A 29 -16.21 22.92 -8.00
CA GLN A 29 -16.10 24.33 -7.60
C GLN A 29 -14.90 24.59 -6.68
N VAL A 30 -14.38 23.57 -5.99
CA VAL A 30 -13.17 23.68 -5.15
C VAL A 30 -11.92 23.87 -6.02
N PHE A 31 -11.86 23.21 -7.18
CA PHE A 31 -10.77 23.31 -8.15
C PHE A 31 -10.88 24.51 -9.10
N ARG A 32 -11.84 25.42 -8.88
CA ARG A 32 -12.01 26.63 -9.70
C ARG A 32 -10.80 27.56 -9.69
N TYR A 33 -9.98 27.49 -8.65
CA TYR A 33 -8.77 28.31 -8.49
C TYR A 33 -7.51 27.64 -9.06
N THR A 34 -7.63 26.42 -9.60
CA THR A 34 -6.52 25.63 -10.09
C THR A 34 -6.09 26.11 -11.48
N THR A 35 -4.80 26.41 -11.64
CA THR A 35 -4.20 26.76 -12.94
C THR A 35 -3.86 25.53 -13.76
N VAL A 36 -3.57 25.69 -15.06
CA VAL A 36 -3.28 24.55 -15.96
C VAL A 36 -2.02 23.78 -15.54
N SER A 37 -1.02 24.45 -14.96
CA SER A 37 0.19 23.81 -14.43
C SER A 37 -0.08 23.05 -13.14
N GLU A 38 -0.97 23.54 -12.28
CA GLU A 38 -1.44 22.83 -11.08
C GLU A 38 -2.27 21.61 -11.44
N LEU A 39 -3.12 21.71 -12.47
CA LEU A 39 -3.86 20.57 -13.00
C LEU A 39 -2.90 19.46 -13.47
N PHE A 40 -1.80 19.82 -14.14
CA PHE A 40 -0.78 18.84 -14.53
C PHE A 40 -0.15 18.13 -13.32
N TYR A 41 0.19 18.84 -12.25
CA TYR A 41 0.73 18.23 -11.02
C TYR A 41 -0.25 17.27 -10.36
N ILE A 42 -1.55 17.62 -10.34
CA ILE A 42 -2.60 16.75 -9.80
C ILE A 42 -2.76 15.48 -10.64
N MET A 43 -2.78 15.60 -11.97
CA MET A 43 -2.90 14.44 -12.86
C MET A 43 -1.69 13.50 -12.73
N LEU A 44 -0.47 14.05 -12.66
CA LEU A 44 0.73 13.24 -12.49
C LEU A 44 0.78 12.57 -11.11
N GLY A 45 0.40 13.29 -10.05
CA GLY A 45 0.33 12.76 -8.68
C GLY A 45 -0.72 11.66 -8.51
N THR A 46 -1.86 11.77 -9.20
CA THR A 46 -2.92 10.74 -9.18
C THR A 46 -2.51 9.48 -9.93
N ILE A 47 -1.82 9.60 -11.07
CA ILE A 47 -1.23 8.45 -11.78
C ILE A 47 -0.22 7.72 -10.89
N ALA A 48 0.71 8.46 -10.26
CA ALA A 48 1.68 7.89 -9.31
C ALA A 48 1.00 7.25 -8.08
N SER A 49 -0.16 7.78 -7.66
CA SER A 49 -0.97 7.19 -6.60
C SER A 49 -1.61 5.86 -6.97
N ILE A 50 -2.06 5.71 -8.21
CA ILE A 50 -2.60 4.44 -8.70
C ILE A 50 -1.48 3.39 -8.70
N ILE A 51 -0.30 3.74 -9.21
CA ILE A 51 0.87 2.84 -9.25
C ILE A 51 1.27 2.41 -7.82
N PHE A 52 1.36 3.35 -6.89
CA PHE A 52 1.66 3.06 -5.48
C PHE A 52 0.60 2.13 -4.84
N GLY A 53 -0.68 2.35 -5.16
CA GLY A 53 -1.77 1.51 -4.67
C GLY A 53 -1.72 0.07 -5.19
N VAL A 54 -1.32 -0.13 -6.46
CA VAL A 54 -1.22 -1.45 -7.09
C VAL A 54 0.07 -2.20 -6.68
N CYS A 55 1.13 -1.49 -6.30
CA CYS A 55 2.39 -2.12 -5.87
C CYS A 55 2.22 -3.09 -4.68
N LEU A 56 1.35 -2.76 -3.71
CA LEU A 56 1.14 -3.59 -2.52
C LEU A 56 0.49 -4.96 -2.83
N PRO A 57 -0.67 -5.04 -3.51
CA PRO A 57 -1.26 -6.33 -3.87
C PRO A 57 -0.38 -7.10 -4.85
N LEU A 58 0.27 -6.43 -5.80
CA LEU A 58 1.19 -7.06 -6.75
C LEU A 58 2.39 -7.71 -6.02
N GLY A 59 2.99 -7.00 -5.07
CA GLY A 59 4.07 -7.53 -4.24
C GLY A 59 3.63 -8.73 -3.40
N LEU A 60 2.37 -8.74 -2.92
CA LEU A 60 1.82 -9.85 -2.16
C LEU A 60 1.60 -11.11 -3.01
N ILE A 61 1.13 -10.97 -4.25
CA ILE A 61 0.98 -12.11 -5.18
C ILE A 61 2.33 -12.74 -5.49
N ILE A 62 3.33 -11.94 -5.84
CA ILE A 62 4.68 -12.43 -6.17
C ILE A 62 5.36 -13.04 -4.96
N PHE A 63 5.13 -12.48 -3.76
CA PHE A 63 5.58 -13.09 -2.52
C PHE A 63 4.89 -14.43 -2.26
N GLY A 64 3.62 -14.59 -2.64
CA GLY A 64 2.92 -15.87 -2.65
C GLY A 64 3.64 -16.91 -3.52
N ASP A 65 3.93 -16.58 -4.78
CA ASP A 65 4.65 -17.47 -5.69
C ASP A 65 6.05 -17.85 -5.18
N LEU A 66 6.71 -16.92 -4.47
CA LEU A 66 8.00 -17.16 -3.80
C LEU A 66 7.86 -18.17 -2.66
N VAL A 67 6.83 -18.03 -1.83
CA VAL A 67 6.54 -18.95 -0.73
C VAL A 67 6.15 -20.33 -1.27
N ASP A 68 5.32 -20.39 -2.32
CA ASP A 68 4.91 -21.64 -2.95
C ASP A 68 6.10 -22.41 -3.52
N SER A 69 7.09 -21.70 -4.08
CA SER A 69 8.35 -22.31 -4.55
C SER A 69 9.14 -22.98 -3.42
N PHE A 70 9.05 -22.45 -2.20
CA PHE A 70 9.64 -23.09 -1.02
C PHE A 70 8.80 -24.25 -0.49
N ILE A 71 7.46 -24.12 -0.48
CA ILE A 71 6.53 -25.14 0.01
C ILE A 71 6.54 -26.38 -0.89
N ASP A 72 6.42 -26.20 -2.21
CA ASP A 72 6.46 -27.28 -3.18
C ASP A 72 7.73 -28.11 -3.01
N ARG A 73 8.86 -27.45 -2.81
CA ARG A 73 10.13 -28.14 -2.60
C ARG A 73 10.28 -28.79 -1.24
N ALA A 74 9.78 -28.16 -0.17
CA ALA A 74 9.71 -28.78 1.15
C ALA A 74 8.84 -30.05 1.13
N SER A 75 7.76 -30.05 0.34
CA SER A 75 6.90 -31.22 0.14
C SER A 75 7.64 -32.32 -0.62
N HIS A 76 8.42 -31.99 -1.65
CA HIS A 76 9.30 -32.94 -2.33
C HIS A 76 10.35 -33.53 -1.39
N LEU A 77 10.96 -32.70 -0.53
CA LEU A 77 11.91 -33.16 0.50
C LEU A 77 11.24 -34.07 1.54
N CYS A 78 9.99 -33.80 1.89
CA CYS A 78 9.21 -34.57 2.86
C CYS A 78 8.63 -35.86 2.26
N SER A 79 8.36 -35.88 0.95
CA SER A 79 7.88 -37.05 0.19
C SER A 79 8.96 -38.08 -0.11
N PHE A 80 10.22 -37.82 0.28
CA PHE A 80 11.24 -38.86 0.29
C PHE A 80 10.87 -39.91 1.34
N ASN A 81 10.16 -40.93 0.87
CA ASN A 81 10.10 -42.19 1.57
C ASN A 81 11.52 -42.75 1.54
N PHE A 82 12.29 -42.51 2.61
CA PHE A 82 13.71 -42.83 2.70
C PHE A 82 13.99 -44.33 2.39
N THR A 83 12.96 -45.17 2.50
CA THR A 83 12.88 -46.58 2.10
C THR A 83 12.97 -46.86 0.59
N SER A 84 12.81 -45.87 -0.30
CA SER A 84 13.00 -46.04 -1.75
C SER A 84 14.36 -45.54 -2.25
N LEU A 85 15.06 -44.71 -1.47
CA LEU A 85 16.49 -44.39 -1.67
C LEU A 85 17.40 -45.56 -1.28
N THR A 86 16.92 -46.45 -0.38
CA THR A 86 17.68 -47.61 0.09
C THR A 86 17.75 -48.76 -0.92
N GLN A 87 16.88 -48.81 -1.94
CA GLN A 87 16.89 -49.94 -2.88
C GLN A 87 17.99 -49.83 -3.95
N HIS A 88 18.50 -48.63 -4.21
CA HIS A 88 19.51 -48.39 -5.25
C HIS A 88 20.84 -47.82 -4.73
N TYR A 89 20.88 -47.25 -3.52
CA TYR A 89 22.07 -46.57 -2.97
C TYR A 89 22.46 -47.00 -1.55
N CYS A 90 21.66 -47.83 -0.88
CA CYS A 90 22.01 -48.49 0.37
C CYS A 90 21.98 -50.01 0.17
N PRO A 91 22.79 -50.79 0.88
CA PRO A 91 22.67 -52.24 0.85
C PRO A 91 21.31 -52.68 1.42
N SER A 92 20.73 -53.75 0.89
CA SER A 92 19.38 -54.28 1.19
C SER A 92 19.14 -54.73 2.64
N ASN A 93 20.12 -54.55 3.53
CA ASN A 93 20.11 -55.03 4.91
C ASN A 93 19.83 -53.92 5.94
N ILE A 94 19.48 -52.71 5.50
CA ILE A 94 19.29 -51.55 6.37
C ILE A 94 17.82 -51.18 6.46
N THR A 95 17.26 -51.25 7.66
CA THR A 95 15.89 -50.82 7.97
C THR A 95 15.92 -49.43 8.59
N LEU A 96 15.26 -48.46 7.94
CA LEU A 96 15.19 -47.09 8.43
C LEU A 96 14.05 -46.96 9.45
N THR A 97 14.38 -47.16 10.73
CA THR A 97 13.48 -46.86 11.85
C THR A 97 13.83 -45.50 12.44
N SER A 98 12.85 -44.81 13.04
CA SER A 98 13.03 -43.51 13.71
C SER A 98 14.10 -43.54 14.81
N THR A 99 14.44 -44.72 15.34
CA THR A 99 15.43 -44.95 16.39
C THR A 99 16.87 -45.10 15.88
N ASN A 100 17.09 -45.50 14.63
CA ASN A 100 18.44 -45.75 14.06
C ASN A 100 18.70 -44.94 12.78
N PHE A 101 17.92 -43.88 12.56
CA PHE A 101 17.95 -43.08 11.34
C PHE A 101 19.35 -42.52 11.02
N TYR A 102 20.03 -41.93 12.01
CA TYR A 102 21.35 -41.32 11.82
C TYR A 102 22.46 -42.35 11.52
N THR A 103 22.44 -43.52 12.15
CA THR A 103 23.44 -44.57 11.96
C THR A 103 23.20 -45.39 10.69
N ALA A 104 21.96 -45.44 10.21
CA ALA A 104 21.58 -46.10 8.98
C ALA A 104 21.84 -45.25 7.72
N ILE A 105 21.70 -43.92 7.82
CA ILE A 105 21.94 -43.00 6.70
C ILE A 105 23.44 -42.76 6.45
N SER A 106 24.28 -42.85 7.48
CA SER A 106 25.73 -42.72 7.33
C SER A 106 26.38 -43.85 6.50
N GLN A 107 25.67 -44.97 6.35
CA GLN A 107 26.08 -46.13 5.53
C GLN A 107 25.54 -46.07 4.09
N CYS A 108 24.68 -45.08 3.79
CA CYS A 108 24.18 -44.84 2.46
C CYS A 108 25.12 -43.88 1.72
N ASN A 109 25.57 -44.23 0.52
CA ASN A 109 26.45 -43.38 -0.27
C ASN A 109 25.64 -42.29 -1.00
N VAL A 110 24.99 -41.42 -0.23
CA VAL A 110 24.20 -40.30 -0.74
C VAL A 110 25.17 -39.30 -1.35
N THR A 111 25.31 -39.36 -2.67
CA THR A 111 26.26 -38.52 -3.38
C THR A 111 25.84 -37.06 -3.23
N LYS A 112 26.78 -36.21 -2.81
CA LYS A 112 26.60 -34.77 -2.63
C LYS A 112 25.93 -34.11 -3.85
N SER A 113 26.11 -34.66 -5.05
CA SER A 113 25.54 -34.18 -6.32
C SER A 113 24.02 -34.08 -6.35
N ASN A 114 23.27 -35.04 -5.80
CA ASN A 114 21.80 -35.04 -5.89
C ASN A 114 21.19 -33.93 -5.02
N PHE A 115 21.71 -33.74 -3.80
CA PHE A 115 21.29 -32.65 -2.93
C PHE A 115 21.77 -31.28 -3.45
N THR A 116 22.96 -31.22 -4.03
CA THR A 116 23.50 -29.98 -4.63
C THR A 116 22.73 -29.55 -5.87
N PHE A 117 22.26 -30.49 -6.70
CA PHE A 117 21.41 -30.21 -7.86
C PHE A 117 20.05 -29.64 -7.45
N ILE A 118 19.44 -30.21 -6.39
CA ILE A 118 18.18 -29.72 -5.80
C ILE A 118 18.33 -28.28 -5.26
N LEU A 119 19.46 -27.98 -4.61
CA LEU A 119 19.79 -26.64 -4.10
C LEU A 119 20.10 -25.63 -5.22
N TYR A 120 20.69 -26.08 -6.32
CA TYR A 120 21.03 -25.20 -7.45
C TYR A 120 19.79 -24.74 -8.21
N ASP A 121 18.83 -25.64 -8.42
CA ASP A 121 17.54 -25.31 -9.05
C ASP A 121 16.70 -24.35 -8.19
N LEU A 122 16.73 -24.52 -6.86
CA LEU A 122 16.12 -23.60 -5.90
C LEU A 122 16.69 -22.19 -6.03
N LYS A 123 18.02 -22.10 -6.10
CA LYS A 123 18.71 -20.82 -6.27
C LYS A 123 18.31 -20.14 -7.57
N GLY A 124 18.03 -20.88 -8.65
CA GLY A 124 17.59 -20.32 -9.93
C GLY A 124 16.22 -19.63 -9.85
N ARG A 125 15.18 -20.38 -9.44
CA ARG A 125 13.78 -19.89 -9.40
C ARG A 125 13.54 -18.83 -8.33
N THR A 126 14.05 -19.04 -7.13
CA THR A 126 13.89 -18.10 -6.01
C THR A 126 14.56 -16.77 -6.30
N ASN A 127 15.74 -16.76 -6.95
CA ASN A 127 16.44 -15.52 -7.25
C ASN A 127 15.67 -14.63 -8.23
N GLU A 128 15.00 -15.23 -9.22
CA GLU A 128 14.21 -14.47 -10.21
C GLU A 128 13.05 -13.70 -9.55
N GLN A 129 12.27 -14.39 -8.70
CA GLN A 129 11.15 -13.78 -7.97
C GLN A 129 11.63 -12.71 -6.99
N VAL A 130 12.75 -12.94 -6.30
CA VAL A 130 13.34 -11.97 -5.36
C VAL A 130 13.80 -10.71 -6.09
N ILE A 131 14.40 -10.83 -7.28
CA ILE A 131 14.81 -9.67 -8.09
C ILE A 131 13.59 -8.82 -8.49
N ILE A 132 12.51 -9.45 -8.95
CA ILE A 132 11.27 -8.74 -9.32
C ILE A 132 10.67 -8.03 -8.10
N LEU A 133 10.69 -8.67 -6.93
CA LEU A 133 10.21 -8.07 -5.68
C LEU A 133 11.00 -6.82 -5.29
N VAL A 134 12.33 -6.84 -5.45
CA VAL A 134 13.20 -5.68 -5.19
C VAL A 134 12.86 -4.53 -6.16
N ILE A 135 12.66 -4.83 -7.44
CA ILE A 135 12.29 -3.82 -8.45
C ILE A 135 10.96 -3.15 -8.08
N ILE A 136 9.94 -3.93 -7.70
CA ILE A 136 8.65 -3.40 -7.25
C ILE A 136 8.82 -2.52 -6.00
N GLY A 137 9.67 -2.92 -5.05
CA GLY A 137 9.99 -2.10 -3.88
C GLY A 137 10.61 -0.75 -4.25
N CYS A 138 11.55 -0.72 -5.19
CA CYS A 138 12.13 0.52 -5.71
C CYS A 138 11.10 1.40 -6.42
N VAL A 139 10.25 0.81 -7.27
CA VAL A 139 9.16 1.54 -7.94
C VAL A 139 8.19 2.12 -6.92
N ASN A 140 7.84 1.37 -5.89
CA ASN A 140 6.94 1.81 -4.84
C ASN A 140 7.51 3.00 -4.05
N LEU A 141 8.81 2.96 -3.72
CA LEU A 141 9.50 4.04 -3.04
C LEU A 141 9.50 5.33 -3.88
N ILE A 142 9.88 5.22 -5.15
CA ILE A 142 9.95 6.36 -6.07
C ILE A 142 8.54 6.94 -6.31
N SER A 143 7.57 6.08 -6.62
CA SER A 143 6.19 6.50 -6.88
C SER A 143 5.52 7.13 -5.65
N GLY A 144 5.80 6.61 -4.46
CA GLY A 144 5.33 7.16 -3.20
C GLY A 144 5.87 8.57 -2.94
N TYR A 145 7.17 8.77 -3.16
CA TYR A 145 7.80 10.08 -2.99
C TYR A 145 7.24 11.12 -3.98
N ILE A 146 7.18 10.76 -5.26
CA ILE A 146 6.67 11.65 -6.32
C ILE A 146 5.21 12.03 -6.07
N ARG A 147 4.35 11.05 -5.73
CA ARG A 147 2.94 11.31 -5.42
C ARG A 147 2.78 12.36 -4.32
N VAL A 148 3.47 12.16 -3.19
CA VAL A 148 3.31 13.02 -2.01
C VAL A 148 3.72 14.45 -2.34
N ILE A 149 4.90 14.63 -2.93
CA ILE A 149 5.42 15.96 -3.26
C ILE A 149 4.53 16.69 -4.27
N LEU A 150 4.09 16.01 -5.33
CA LEU A 150 3.28 16.65 -6.36
C LEU A 150 1.92 17.12 -5.84
N LEU A 151 1.26 16.28 -5.03
CA LEU A 151 -0.03 16.63 -4.43
C LEU A 151 0.12 17.72 -3.36
N GLU A 152 1.20 17.68 -2.59
CA GLU A 152 1.49 18.68 -1.55
C GLU A 152 1.77 20.05 -2.15
N ILE A 153 2.63 20.14 -3.16
CA ILE A 153 2.91 21.39 -3.87
C ILE A 153 1.63 21.97 -4.48
N SER A 154 0.77 21.11 -5.06
CA SER A 154 -0.51 21.56 -5.61
C SER A 154 -1.44 22.10 -4.51
N ALA A 155 -1.51 21.43 -3.37
CA ALA A 155 -2.35 21.84 -2.25
C ALA A 155 -1.89 23.18 -1.64
N GLU A 156 -0.57 23.40 -1.53
CA GLU A 156 0.00 24.65 -1.03
C GLU A 156 -0.38 25.83 -1.93
N LYS A 157 -0.18 25.69 -3.25
CA LYS A 157 -0.51 26.73 -4.22
C LYS A 157 -2.00 27.08 -4.21
N GLN A 158 -2.86 26.06 -4.23
CA GLN A 158 -4.31 26.26 -4.17
C GLN A 158 -4.73 26.96 -2.87
N THR A 159 -4.18 26.53 -1.73
CA THR A 159 -4.46 27.14 -0.42
C THR A 159 -4.02 28.60 -0.38
N ARG A 160 -2.85 28.93 -0.93
CA ARG A 160 -2.34 30.30 -1.01
C ARG A 160 -3.28 31.21 -1.82
N THR A 161 -3.69 30.77 -3.00
CA THR A 161 -4.60 31.53 -3.88
C THR A 161 -5.97 31.74 -3.22
N ILE A 162 -6.49 30.71 -2.53
CA ILE A 162 -7.74 30.83 -1.79
C ILE A 162 -7.61 31.85 -0.66
N ARG A 163 -6.54 31.79 0.14
CA ARG A 163 -6.32 32.72 1.27
C ARG A 163 -6.21 34.17 0.81
N GLN A 164 -5.48 34.43 -0.27
CA GLN A 164 -5.35 35.78 -0.82
C GLN A 164 -6.68 36.31 -1.35
N THR A 165 -7.41 35.48 -2.12
CA THR A 165 -8.72 35.85 -2.68
C THR A 165 -9.76 36.09 -1.59
N LEU A 166 -9.75 35.24 -0.56
CA LEU A 166 -10.63 35.37 0.60
C LEU A 166 -10.34 36.66 1.35
N PHE A 167 -9.07 36.95 1.66
CA PHE A 167 -8.67 38.15 2.39
C PHE A 167 -9.08 39.42 1.63
N GLN A 168 -8.80 39.46 0.31
CA GLN A 168 -9.21 40.58 -0.53
C GLN A 168 -10.74 40.74 -0.57
N SER A 169 -11.49 39.65 -0.56
CA SER A 169 -12.96 39.68 -0.55
C SER A 169 -13.53 40.12 0.80
N ILE A 170 -12.85 39.83 1.91
CA ILE A 170 -13.26 40.25 3.25
C ILE A 170 -13.04 41.76 3.42
N LEU A 171 -11.89 42.29 3.00
CA LEU A 171 -11.57 43.71 3.14
C LEU A 171 -12.52 44.64 2.37
N LYS A 172 -13.19 44.13 1.32
CA LYS A 172 -14.14 44.89 0.50
C LYS A 172 -15.58 44.87 1.03
N LYS A 173 -15.84 44.26 2.19
CA LYS A 173 -17.19 44.20 2.76
C LYS A 173 -17.54 45.49 3.51
N ASP A 174 -18.81 45.86 3.48
CA ASP A 174 -19.32 47.05 4.17
C ASP A 174 -19.14 46.96 5.68
N VAL A 175 -19.00 48.12 6.35
CA VAL A 175 -18.86 48.18 7.82
C VAL A 175 -20.03 47.51 8.56
N VAL A 176 -21.25 47.59 8.00
CA VAL A 176 -22.45 46.93 8.53
C VAL A 176 -22.29 45.41 8.60
N PHE A 177 -21.54 44.81 7.66
CA PHE A 177 -21.21 43.38 7.71
C PHE A 177 -20.39 43.07 8.96
N PHE A 178 -19.41 43.91 9.33
CA PHE A 178 -18.58 43.69 10.51
C PHE A 178 -19.33 43.92 11.82
N ASP A 179 -20.28 44.87 11.85
CA ASP A 179 -21.13 45.08 13.04
C ASP A 179 -22.15 43.97 13.28
N THR A 180 -22.62 43.32 12.21
CA THR A 180 -23.60 42.22 12.30
C THR A 180 -22.96 40.91 12.79
N TYR A 181 -21.66 40.72 12.54
CA TYR A 181 -20.92 39.49 12.88
C TYR A 181 -19.83 39.77 13.92
N LYS A 182 -20.20 40.40 15.03
CA LYS A 182 -19.35 40.44 16.23
C LYS A 182 -19.19 39.02 16.77
N VAL A 183 -17.96 38.51 16.71
CA VAL A 183 -17.56 37.25 17.38
C VAL A 183 -17.47 37.51 18.87
#